data_AF-A0AB34YPA9-F1
#
_entry.id   AF-A0AB34YPA9-F1
#
_cell.length_a   1.000
_cell.length_b   1.000
_cell.length_c   1.000
_cell.angle_alpha   90.00
_cell.angle_beta   90.00
_cell.angle_gamma   90.00
#
_symmetry.space_group_name_H-M   'P 1'
#
loop_
_entity.id
_entity.type
_entity.pdbx_description
1 polymer ?
#
loop_
_entity_poly.entity_id
_entity_poly.type
_entity_poly.pdbx_seq_one_letter_code
_entity_poly.pdbx_strand_id
1 'polypeptide(L)'
;MTKLSRATLQSFDKVHKPAYDPATLKPGIVHFGIGNFHRAHQAVYLDDLFATDEGHDWALVGAGVRPSDDAMRDTLKAQDWLTTVVEQEADHAGAR
;
A
#
# COMPACT_ATOMS: atom_id res chain seq x y z
N MET A 1 -5.00 -20.32 1.41
CA MET A 1 -5.35 -18.91 1.12
C MET A 1 -4.14 -18.28 0.44
N THR A 2 -4.32 -17.66 -0.73
CA THR A 2 -3.21 -16.99 -1.44
C THR A 2 -2.78 -15.75 -0.65
N LYS A 3 -1.49 -15.63 -0.31
CA LYS A 3 -0.95 -14.45 0.37
C LYS A 3 -0.72 -13.32 -0.63
N LEU A 4 -0.96 -12.07 -0.24
CA LEU A 4 -0.62 -10.91 -1.06
C LEU A 4 0.90 -10.75 -1.16
N SER A 5 1.39 -10.61 -2.37
CA SER A 5 2.77 -10.26 -2.71
C SER A 5 2.80 -9.81 -4.17
N ARG A 6 3.91 -9.26 -4.66
CA ARG A 6 4.04 -8.90 -6.08
C ARG A 6 3.91 -10.11 -7.00
N ALA A 7 4.39 -11.28 -6.56
CA ALA A 7 4.30 -12.52 -7.31
C ALA A 7 2.86 -13.05 -7.45
N THR A 8 2.00 -12.79 -6.45
CA THR A 8 0.61 -13.27 -6.44
C THR A 8 -0.41 -12.19 -6.80
N LEU A 9 -0.01 -10.92 -6.94
CA LEU A 9 -0.90 -9.78 -7.19
C LEU A 9 -1.84 -10.03 -8.37
N GLN A 10 -1.34 -10.65 -9.43
CA GLN A 10 -2.16 -10.92 -10.62
C GLN A 10 -3.20 -12.03 -10.43
N SER A 11 -3.04 -12.89 -9.41
CA SER A 11 -3.97 -13.99 -9.11
C SER A 11 -5.22 -13.58 -8.34
N PHE A 12 -5.30 -12.33 -7.87
CA PHE A 12 -6.50 -11.82 -7.21
C PHE A 12 -7.48 -11.25 -8.24
N ASP A 13 -8.69 -11.80 -8.23
CA ASP A 13 -9.83 -11.32 -9.01
C ASP A 13 -10.66 -10.35 -8.17
N LYS A 14 -11.31 -9.36 -8.81
CA LYS A 14 -12.23 -8.40 -8.18
C LYS A 14 -11.61 -7.45 -7.14
N VAL A 15 -10.30 -7.21 -7.24
CA VAL A 15 -9.57 -6.20 -6.45
C VAL A 15 -8.90 -5.24 -7.43
N HIS A 16 -8.98 -3.93 -7.17
CA HIS A 16 -8.23 -2.95 -7.94
C HIS A 16 -6.73 -3.17 -7.72
N LYS A 17 -5.92 -2.99 -8.76
CA LYS A 17 -4.47 -3.22 -8.71
C LYS A 17 -3.77 -1.92 -9.10
N PRO A 18 -2.57 -1.63 -8.56
CA PRO A 18 -1.77 -0.50 -9.03
C PRO A 18 -1.62 -0.52 -10.56
N ALA A 19 -1.86 0.62 -11.21
CA ALA A 19 -1.71 0.80 -12.66
C ALA A 19 -0.24 1.09 -13.09
N TYR A 20 0.69 0.99 -12.13
CA TYR A 20 2.12 1.24 -12.26
C TYR A 20 2.89 0.06 -11.63
N ASP A 21 4.20 -0.08 -11.89
CA ASP A 21 5.04 -1.07 -11.20
C ASP A 21 5.58 -0.47 -9.89
N PRO A 22 5.18 -0.97 -8.70
CA PRO A 22 5.67 -0.43 -7.44
C PRO A 22 7.19 -0.52 -7.26
N ALA A 23 7.91 -1.36 -8.03
CA ALA A 23 9.37 -1.40 -7.97
C ALA A 23 10.09 -0.27 -8.70
N THR A 24 9.42 0.48 -9.59
CA THR A 24 10.05 1.59 -10.29
C THR A 24 10.00 2.88 -9.47
N LEU A 25 9.18 2.91 -8.42
CA LEU A 25 9.04 4.03 -7.52
C LEU A 25 10.34 4.34 -6.77
N LYS A 26 10.59 5.63 -6.54
CA LYS A 26 11.73 6.15 -5.77
C LYS A 26 11.23 6.85 -4.51
N PRO A 27 11.93 6.69 -3.39
CA PRO A 27 11.51 7.29 -2.13
C PRO A 27 11.68 8.81 -2.13
N GLY A 28 10.65 9.52 -1.69
CA GLY A 28 10.66 10.98 -1.48
C GLY A 28 10.05 11.43 -0.15
N ILE A 29 9.38 10.53 0.57
CA ILE A 29 8.71 10.84 1.84
C ILE A 29 9.13 9.84 2.91
N VAL A 30 9.52 10.33 4.09
CA VAL A 30 9.63 9.50 5.29
C VAL A 30 8.37 9.70 6.14
N HIS A 31 7.62 8.62 6.40
CA HIS A 31 6.42 8.66 7.23
C HIS A 31 6.64 7.98 8.57
N PHE A 32 6.46 8.72 9.67
CA PHE A 32 6.58 8.20 11.03
C PHE A 32 5.24 7.65 11.52
N GLY A 33 5.19 6.36 11.82
CA GLY A 33 4.00 5.68 12.33
C GLY A 33 3.08 5.14 11.23
N ILE A 34 3.32 3.89 10.81
CA ILE A 34 2.58 3.21 9.74
C ILE A 34 1.27 2.60 10.27
N GLY A 35 0.35 3.47 10.66
CA GLY A 35 -0.96 3.12 11.20
C GLY A 35 -2.04 2.91 10.13
N ASN A 36 -3.24 2.55 10.57
CA ASN A 36 -4.39 2.34 9.69
C ASN A 36 -4.78 3.62 8.95
N PHE A 37 -4.81 4.77 9.63
CA PHE A 37 -5.16 6.05 9.01
C PHE A 37 -4.18 6.43 7.90
N HIS A 38 -2.88 6.22 8.10
CA HIS A 38 -1.89 6.51 7.07
C HIS A 38 -2.13 5.70 5.79
N ARG A 39 -2.28 4.38 5.94
CA ARG A 39 -2.47 3.47 4.80
C ARG A 39 -3.82 3.68 4.10
N ALA A 40 -4.86 4.06 4.83
CA ALA A 40 -6.19 4.32 4.27
C ALA A 40 -6.37 5.77 3.76
N HIS A 41 -5.38 6.65 3.91
CA HIS A 41 -5.51 8.06 3.54
C HIS A 41 -4.33 8.57 2.71
N GLN A 42 -3.15 8.85 3.30
CA GLN A 42 -2.06 9.45 2.53
C GLN A 42 -1.48 8.48 1.48
N ALA A 43 -1.38 7.19 1.83
CA ALA A 43 -0.91 6.18 0.87
C ALA A 43 -1.89 5.99 -0.30
N VAL A 44 -3.19 6.15 -0.05
CA VAL A 44 -4.25 6.10 -1.07
C VAL A 44 -4.08 7.22 -2.10
N TYR A 45 -3.88 8.47 -1.66
CA TYR A 45 -3.66 9.58 -2.59
C TYR A 45 -2.36 9.44 -3.42
N LEU A 46 -1.30 8.88 -2.84
CA LEU A 46 -0.06 8.62 -3.58
C LEU A 46 -0.25 7.49 -4.60
N ASP A 47 -0.95 6.42 -4.23
CA ASP A 47 -1.31 5.34 -5.15
C ASP A 47 -2.13 5.86 -6.35
N ASP A 48 -3.11 6.74 -6.10
CA ASP A 48 -3.91 7.39 -7.14
C ASP A 48 -3.05 8.29 -8.05
N LEU A 49 -2.12 9.07 -7.47
CA LEU A 49 -1.17 9.90 -8.23
C LEU A 49 -0.23 9.06 -9.09
N PHE A 50 0.32 7.97 -8.56
CA PHE A 50 1.25 7.13 -9.30
C PHE A 50 0.56 6.43 -10.48
N ALA A 51 -0.74 6.15 -10.37
CA ALA A 51 -1.56 5.63 -11.45
C ALA A 51 -1.74 6.61 -12.61
N THR A 52 -1.46 7.92 -12.42
CA THR A 52 -1.44 8.92 -13.51
C THR A 52 -0.07 9.06 -14.18
N ASP A 53 0.88 8.16 -13.88
CA ASP A 53 2.28 8.21 -14.34
C ASP A 53 3.05 9.45 -13.85
N GLU A 54 2.59 10.07 -12.75
CA GLU A 54 3.20 11.23 -12.13
C GLU A 54 3.75 10.92 -10.73
N GLY A 55 4.70 11.74 -10.27
CA GLY A 55 5.15 11.72 -8.88
C GLY A 55 5.85 10.44 -8.41
N HIS A 56 6.35 9.59 -9.31
CA HIS A 56 7.02 8.32 -8.94
C HIS A 56 8.27 8.48 -8.07
N ASP A 57 8.71 9.70 -7.78
CA ASP A 57 9.76 10.07 -6.85
C ASP A 57 9.27 10.42 -5.42
N TRP A 58 7.97 10.32 -5.15
CA TRP A 58 7.35 10.63 -3.85
C TRP A 58 7.02 9.40 -3.01
N ALA A 59 7.59 8.23 -3.31
CA ALA A 59 7.25 7.01 -2.58
C ALA A 59 7.65 7.06 -1.10
N LEU A 60 6.97 6.25 -0.31
CA LEU A 60 7.08 6.23 1.14
C LEU A 60 8.22 5.34 1.62
N VAL A 61 8.99 5.86 2.58
CA VAL A 61 9.81 5.06 3.51
C VAL A 61 9.13 5.10 4.87
N GLY A 62 8.62 3.96 5.32
CA GLY A 62 7.97 3.86 6.62
C GLY A 62 8.97 3.81 7.78
N ALA A 63 8.79 4.66 8.79
CA ALA A 63 9.59 4.70 10.00
C ALA A 63 8.75 4.31 11.22
N GLY A 64 8.98 3.09 11.72
CA GLY A 64 8.51 2.65 13.04
C GLY A 64 9.49 3.12 14.12
N VAL A 65 8.98 3.72 15.18
CA VAL A 65 9.80 4.30 16.28
C VAL A 65 9.51 3.64 17.63
N ARG A 66 8.59 2.67 17.66
CA ARG A 66 8.24 1.89 18.84
C ARG A 66 8.38 0.40 18.55
N PRO A 67 8.71 -0.44 19.54
CA PRO A 67 8.76 -1.90 19.37
C PRO A 67 7.44 -2.49 18.83
N SER A 68 6.30 -1.89 19.18
CA SER A 68 4.99 -2.31 18.66
C SER A 68 4.85 -2.22 17.14
N ASP A 69 5.67 -1.38 16.48
CA ASP A 69 5.60 -1.16 15.04
C ASP A 69 6.23 -2.34 14.24
N ASP A 70 7.00 -3.20 14.92
CA ASP A 70 7.73 -4.33 14.33
C ASP A 70 6.79 -5.33 13.63
N ALA A 71 5.68 -5.70 14.28
CA ALA A 71 4.74 -6.67 13.75
C ALA A 71 4.09 -6.20 12.43
N MET A 72 3.78 -4.90 12.33
CA MET A 72 3.23 -4.32 11.11
C MET A 72 4.29 -4.26 10.01
N ARG A 73 5.51 -3.84 10.34
CA ARG A 73 6.64 -3.85 9.39
C ARG A 73 6.85 -5.25 8.82
N ASP A 74 6.89 -6.27 9.65
CA ASP A 74 7.16 -7.64 9.22
C ASP A 74 6.01 -8.19 8.35
N THR A 75 4.77 -7.83 8.69
CA THR A 75 3.58 -8.15 7.88
C THR A 75 3.69 -7.50 6.49
N LEU A 76 3.93 -6.20 6.41
CA LEU A 76 4.04 -5.49 5.14
C LEU A 76 5.24 -5.98 4.32
N LYS A 77 6.40 -6.19 4.96
CA LYS A 77 7.60 -6.71 4.31
C LYS A 77 7.37 -8.08 3.66
N ALA A 78 6.64 -8.96 4.32
CA ALA A 78 6.29 -10.27 3.77
C ALA A 78 5.35 -10.21 2.54
N GLN A 79 4.72 -9.04 2.31
CA GLN A 79 3.84 -8.77 1.17
C GLN A 79 4.48 -7.81 0.15
N ASP A 80 5.81 -7.69 0.13
CA ASP A 80 6.53 -6.74 -0.73
C ASP A 80 6.05 -5.28 -0.54
N TRP A 81 5.70 -4.94 0.70
CA TRP A 81 5.13 -3.65 1.13
C TRP A 81 3.74 -3.32 0.55
N LEU A 82 3.09 -4.28 -0.09
CA LEU A 82 1.69 -4.16 -0.51
C LEU A 82 0.75 -4.31 0.69
N THR A 83 -0.38 -3.63 0.61
CA THR A 83 -1.50 -3.73 1.57
C THR A 83 -2.81 -3.62 0.80
N THR A 84 -3.92 -3.97 1.44
CA THR A 84 -5.26 -3.84 0.86
C THR A 84 -6.04 -2.80 1.65
N VAL A 85 -6.72 -1.89 0.96
CA VAL A 85 -7.71 -0.98 1.53
C VAL A 85 -9.08 -1.44 1.08
N VAL A 86 -9.99 -1.60 2.04
CA VAL A 86 -11.39 -1.90 1.77
C VAL A 86 -12.20 -0.65 2.06
N GLU A 87 -12.80 -0.10 1.01
CA GLU A 87 -13.75 1.00 1.09
C GLU A 87 -15.14 0.39 1.24
N GLN A 88 -15.87 0.78 2.28
CA GLN A 88 -17.17 0.21 2.61
C GLN A 88 -18.19 1.33 2.81
N GLU A 89 -19.24 1.28 2.01
CA GLU A 89 -20.43 2.12 2.07
C GLU A 89 -21.65 1.26 2.48
N ALA A 90 -22.85 1.85 2.53
CA ALA A 90 -24.04 1.15 3.00
C ALA A 90 -24.49 0.00 2.06
N ASP A 91 -24.29 0.17 0.75
CA ASP A 91 -24.72 -0.73 -0.31
C ASP A 91 -23.57 -1.24 -1.19
N HIS A 92 -22.36 -0.74 -0.98
CA HIS A 92 -21.18 -1.07 -1.78
C HIS A 92 -19.95 -1.37 -0.92
N ALA A 93 -19.10 -2.27 -1.42
CA ALA A 93 -17.76 -2.49 -0.89
C ALA A 93 -16.78 -2.71 -2.04
N GLY A 94 -15.65 -1.99 -1.99
CA GLY A 94 -14.56 -2.07 -2.94
C GLY A 94 -13.25 -2.43 -2.23
N ALA A 95 -12.38 -3.17 -2.91
CA ALA A 95 -11.04 -3.48 -2.43
C ALA A 95 -9.99 -3.06 -3.46
N ARG A 96 -8.89 -2.48 -2.98
CA ARG A 96 -7.73 -1.99 -3.74
C ARG A 96 -6.44 -2.39 -3.03
#